data_AF-A0A822DZ17-F1
#
_entry.id   AF-A0A822DZ17-F1
#
_cell.length_a   1.000
_cell.length_b   1.000
_cell.length_c   1.000
_cell.angle_alpha   90.00
_cell.angle_beta   90.00
_cell.angle_gamma   90.00
#
_symmetry.space_group_name_H-M   'P 1'
#
loop_
_entity.id
_entity.type
_entity.pdbx_description
1 polymer ?
#
loop_
_entity_poly.entity_id
_entity_poly.type
_entity_poly.pdbx_seq_one_letter_code
_entity_poly.pdbx_strand_id
1 'polypeptide(L)'
;MGAQIDLPKGYGPYCFRIHGQIYHRIGPLHPESDQRAQFGQLYILDSSLALKERMGNVANETCNETTMRKLGDIMKNISPFTTAFKMMHEVEEEEIDRAKKEKR
;
A
#
# COMPACT_ATOMS: atom_id res chain seq x y z
N MET A 1 -10.29 7.61 31.55
CA MET A 1 -10.93 7.65 30.21
C MET A 1 -10.24 6.60 29.35
N GLY A 2 -10.98 5.73 28.68
CA GLY A 2 -10.43 4.67 27.83
C GLY A 2 -11.13 4.64 26.47
N ALA A 3 -10.40 4.21 25.43
CA ALA A 3 -10.97 4.02 24.11
C ALA A 3 -11.77 2.70 24.07
N GLN A 4 -12.98 2.75 23.51
CA GLN A 4 -13.71 1.52 23.14
C GLN A 4 -13.14 1.03 21.82
N ILE A 5 -12.57 -0.17 21.81
CA ILE A 5 -11.95 -0.80 20.63
C ILE A 5 -12.82 -1.99 20.22
N ASP A 6 -13.44 -1.90 19.05
CA ASP A 6 -14.25 -2.99 18.48
C ASP A 6 -13.65 -3.51 17.17
N LEU A 7 -13.69 -4.82 16.95
CA LEU A 7 -13.32 -5.44 15.67
C LEU A 7 -14.56 -5.64 14.79
N PRO A 8 -14.56 -5.16 13.54
CA PRO A 8 -15.65 -5.40 12.61
C PRO A 8 -15.72 -6.89 12.22
N LYS A 9 -16.94 -7.41 12.10
CA LYS A 9 -17.20 -8.80 11.71
C LYS A 9 -17.10 -8.92 10.18
N GLY A 10 -16.48 -10.00 9.69
CA GLY A 10 -16.43 -10.34 8.26
C GLY A 10 -15.02 -10.62 7.73
N TYR A 11 -14.90 -10.75 6.40
CA TYR A 11 -13.66 -11.09 5.69
C TYR A 11 -12.94 -9.86 5.10
N GLY A 12 -13.24 -8.66 5.60
CA GLY A 12 -12.60 -7.42 5.15
C GLY A 12 -11.19 -7.25 5.73
N PRO A 13 -10.40 -6.29 5.20
CA PRO A 13 -9.11 -5.94 5.77
C PRO A 13 -9.22 -5.62 7.27
N TYR A 14 -8.26 -6.09 8.06
CA TYR A 14 -8.25 -5.89 9.51
C TYR A 14 -8.29 -4.39 9.85
N CYS A 15 -9.32 -3.97 10.57
CA CYS A 15 -9.48 -2.61 11.07
C CYS A 15 -10.05 -2.64 12.49
N PHE A 16 -9.85 -1.58 13.25
CA PHE A 16 -10.42 -1.41 14.59
C PHE A 16 -11.27 -0.15 14.62
N ARG A 17 -12.37 -0.19 15.36
CA ARG A 17 -13.20 0.98 15.60
C ARG A 17 -12.85 1.59 16.95
N ILE A 18 -12.41 2.85 16.96
CA ILE A 18 -12.23 3.64 18.19
C ILE A 18 -13.33 4.68 18.24
N HIS A 19 -14.16 4.63 19.28
CA HIS A 19 -15.32 5.52 19.45
C HIS A 19 -16.22 5.59 18.20
N GLY A 20 -16.41 4.44 17.54
CA GLY A 20 -17.25 4.31 16.35
C GLY A 20 -16.56 4.59 15.02
N GLN A 21 -15.40 5.25 15.01
CA GLN A 21 -14.64 5.56 13.79
C GLN A 21 -13.70 4.42 13.40
N ILE A 22 -13.67 4.08 12.12
CA ILE A 22 -12.83 2.99 11.58
C ILE A 22 -11.40 3.49 11.42
N TYR A 23 -10.45 2.71 11.95
CA TYR A 23 -9.02 2.89 11.78
C TYR A 23 -8.42 1.65 11.15
N HIS A 24 -7.58 1.86 10.15
CA HIS A 24 -6.82 0.80 9.50
C HIS A 24 -5.40 0.79 10.07
N ARG A 25 -4.93 -0.39 10.48
CA ARG A 25 -3.50 -0.57 10.72
C ARG A 25 -2.83 -0.75 9.36
N ILE A 26 -2.14 0.28 8.91
CA ILE A 26 -1.33 0.20 7.69
C ILE A 26 0.05 -0.33 8.10
N GLY A 27 0.61 -1.25 7.30
CA GLY A 27 1.95 -1.77 7.49
C GLY A 27 3.04 -0.71 7.26
N PRO A 28 4.32 -1.06 7.44
CA PRO A 28 5.43 -0.15 7.13
C PRO A 28 5.40 0.29 5.66
N LEU A 29 5.98 1.46 5.40
CA LEU A 29 6.02 2.06 4.05
C LEU A 29 6.75 1.14 3.07
N HIS A 30 7.88 0.58 3.52
CA HIS A 30 8.63 -0.44 2.79
C HIS A 30 8.41 -1.83 3.39
N PRO A 31 8.52 -2.90 2.58
CA PRO A 31 8.67 -4.22 3.14
C PRO A 31 9.98 -4.34 3.94
N GLU A 32 9.99 -5.23 4.92
CA GLU A 32 11.23 -5.64 5.60
C GLU A 32 12.20 -6.27 4.58
N SER A 33 13.50 -6.29 4.88
CA SER A 33 14.57 -6.65 3.92
C SER A 33 14.44 -8.04 3.28
N ASP A 34 13.66 -8.93 3.89
CA ASP A 34 13.39 -10.30 3.45
C ASP A 34 11.94 -10.52 2.98
N GLN A 35 11.12 -9.47 2.96
CA GLN A 35 9.71 -9.54 2.59
C GLN A 35 9.45 -8.90 1.22
N ARG A 36 8.46 -9.44 0.52
CA ARG A 36 7.93 -8.80 -0.69
C ARG A 36 6.95 -7.71 -0.32
N ALA A 37 6.91 -6.66 -1.14
CA ALA A 37 5.92 -5.60 -1.02
C ALA A 37 4.51 -6.17 -1.18
N GLN A 38 3.59 -5.79 -0.29
CA GLN A 38 2.20 -6.24 -0.32
C GLN A 38 1.22 -5.10 -0.09
N PHE A 39 -0.02 -5.30 -0.54
CA PHE A 39 -1.13 -4.37 -0.31
C PHE A 39 -0.82 -2.92 -0.70
N GLY A 40 -0.81 -2.00 0.27
CA GLY A 40 -0.54 -0.57 0.06
C GLY A 40 0.86 -0.27 -0.45
N GLN A 41 1.85 -1.09 -0.09
CA GLN A 41 3.25 -0.89 -0.48
C GLN A 41 3.42 -0.97 -2.00
N LEU A 42 2.58 -1.76 -2.67
CA LEU A 42 2.59 -1.91 -4.13
C LEU A 42 2.18 -0.62 -4.87
N TYR A 43 1.60 0.37 -4.20
CA TYR A 43 1.24 1.65 -4.82
C TYR A 43 2.32 2.73 -4.70
N ILE A 44 3.38 2.44 -3.95
CA ILE A 44 4.59 3.27 -3.85
C ILE A 44 5.53 2.92 -5.01
N LEU A 45 5.54 1.64 -5.40
CA LEU A 45 6.30 1.15 -6.54
C LEU A 45 5.78 1.73 -7.86
N ASP A 46 6.67 1.78 -8.86
CA ASP A 46 6.25 2.06 -10.22
C ASP A 46 5.20 1.01 -10.69
N SER A 47 4.35 1.41 -11.65
CA SER A 47 3.22 0.59 -12.08
C SER A 47 3.64 -0.77 -12.68
N SER A 48 4.84 -0.87 -13.27
CA SER A 48 5.36 -2.12 -13.84
C SER A 48 5.95 -3.05 -12.78
N LEU A 49 6.66 -2.52 -11.80
CA LEU A 49 7.21 -3.27 -10.68
C LEU A 49 6.09 -3.78 -9.77
N ALA A 50 5.09 -2.94 -9.48
CA ALA A 50 3.89 -3.34 -8.76
C ALA A 50 3.15 -4.51 -9.42
N LEU A 51 3.06 -4.50 -10.76
CA LEU A 51 2.45 -5.60 -11.51
C LEU A 51 3.30 -6.88 -11.38
N LYS A 52 4.63 -6.78 -11.51
CA LYS A 52 5.53 -7.93 -11.36
C LYS A 52 5.41 -8.55 -9.97
N GLU A 53 5.39 -7.74 -8.92
CA GLU A 53 5.21 -8.23 -7.54
C GLU A 53 3.85 -8.92 -7.34
N ARG A 54 2.77 -8.37 -7.92
CA ARG A 54 1.44 -9.00 -7.88
C ARG A 54 1.41 -10.35 -8.59
N MET A 55 2.02 -10.44 -9.78
CA MET A 55 2.08 -11.68 -10.55
C MET A 55 3.00 -12.73 -9.92
N GLY A 56 4.01 -12.29 -9.17
CA GLY A 56 4.90 -13.18 -8.44
C GLY A 56 4.31 -13.73 -7.13
N ASN A 57 3.12 -13.29 -6.73
CA ASN A 57 2.47 -13.78 -5.51
C ASN A 57 1.74 -15.10 -5.79
N VAL A 58 2.02 -16.13 -4.98
CA VAL A 58 1.40 -17.47 -5.08
C VAL A 58 -0.13 -17.40 -5.04
N ALA A 59 -0.71 -16.46 -4.29
CA ALA A 59 -2.16 -16.28 -4.24
C ALA A 59 -2.77 -15.84 -5.59
N ASN A 60 -1.95 -15.34 -6.51
CA ASN A 60 -2.33 -14.84 -7.82
C ASN A 60 -1.80 -15.71 -8.97
N GLU A 61 -1.32 -16.92 -8.71
CA GLU A 61 -0.70 -17.78 -9.73
C GLU A 61 -1.64 -18.05 -10.93
N THR A 62 -2.95 -18.13 -10.68
CA THR A 62 -3.97 -18.34 -11.72
C THR A 62 -4.47 -17.05 -12.37
N CYS A 63 -3.99 -15.88 -11.94
CA CYS A 63 -4.45 -14.61 -12.47
C CYS A 63 -3.85 -14.32 -13.85
N ASN A 64 -4.61 -13.64 -14.70
CA ASN A 64 -4.13 -13.20 -16.01
C ASN A 64 -3.43 -11.84 -15.91
N GLU A 65 -2.18 -11.77 -16.38
CA GLU A 65 -1.35 -10.56 -16.30
C GLU A 65 -1.98 -9.36 -17.04
N THR A 66 -2.50 -9.57 -18.25
CA THR A 66 -3.11 -8.48 -19.04
C THR A 66 -4.31 -7.88 -18.32
N THR A 67 -5.11 -8.71 -17.67
CA THR A 67 -6.27 -8.27 -16.89
C THR A 67 -5.82 -7.52 -15.64
N MET A 68 -4.83 -8.04 -14.91
CA MET A 68 -4.25 -7.34 -13.76
C MET A 68 -3.70 -5.96 -14.13
N ARG A 69 -2.99 -5.86 -15.26
CA ARG A 69 -2.45 -4.59 -15.77
C ARG A 69 -3.56 -3.58 -16.01
N LYS A 70 -4.61 -3.97 -16.74
CA LYS A 70 -5.78 -3.11 -17.00
C LYS A 70 -6.45 -2.65 -15.70
N LEU A 71 -6.61 -3.55 -14.73
CA LEU A 71 -7.17 -3.20 -13.42
C LEU A 71 -6.26 -2.20 -12.68
N GLY A 72 -4.94 -2.40 -12.73
CA GLY A 72 -3.96 -1.46 -12.18
C GLY A 72 -4.08 -0.07 -12.80
N ASP A 73 -4.20 0.02 -14.13
CA ASP A 73 -4.36 1.28 -14.85
C ASP A 73 -5.68 1.98 -14.49
N ILE A 74 -6.78 1.23 -14.38
CA ILE A 74 -8.08 1.76 -13.94
C ILE A 74 -7.97 2.32 -12.52
N MET A 75 -7.37 1.57 -11.59
CA MET A 75 -7.20 2.02 -10.21
C MET A 75 -6.35 3.30 -10.15
N LYS A 76 -5.25 3.38 -10.91
CA LYS A 76 -4.40 4.56 -10.99
C LYS A 76 -5.15 5.81 -11.45
N ASN A 77 -6.10 5.65 -12.38
CA ASN A 77 -6.83 6.78 -12.95
C ASN A 77 -8.03 7.22 -12.11
N ILE A 78 -8.61 6.32 -11.30
CA ILE A 78 -9.86 6.58 -10.57
C ILE A 78 -9.63 6.75 -9.07
N SER A 79 -8.70 6.02 -8.48
CA SER A 79 -8.57 5.93 -7.02
C SER A 79 -7.70 7.07 -6.47
N PRO A 80 -8.26 8.00 -5.67
CA PRO A 80 -7.48 9.08 -5.07
C PRO A 80 -6.40 8.56 -4.13
N PHE A 81 -6.58 7.36 -3.57
CA PHE A 81 -5.59 6.71 -2.73
C PHE A 81 -4.35 6.29 -3.52
N THR A 82 -4.52 5.77 -4.74
CA THR A 82 -3.37 5.38 -5.56
C THR A 82 -2.52 6.58 -5.95
N THR A 83 -3.14 7.73 -6.19
CA THR A 83 -2.43 9.01 -6.37
C THR A 83 -1.72 9.44 -5.08
N ALA A 84 -2.40 9.37 -3.93
CA ALA A 84 -1.79 9.72 -2.64
C ALA A 84 -0.55 8.88 -2.31
N PHE A 85 -0.61 7.56 -2.53
CA PHE A 85 0.55 6.68 -2.33
C PHE A 85 1.67 6.93 -3.34
N LYS A 86 1.35 7.25 -4.60
CA LYS A 86 2.37 7.63 -5.59
C LYS A 86 3.08 8.93 -5.18
N MET A 87 2.36 9.95 -4.73
CA MET A 87 2.96 11.19 -4.21
C MET A 87 3.85 10.92 -2.99
N MET A 88 3.51 9.94 -2.16
CA MET A 88 4.31 9.59 -0.99
C MET A 88 5.72 9.08 -1.36
N HIS A 89 5.88 8.42 -2.51
CA HIS A 89 7.21 8.04 -3.01
C HIS A 89 8.06 9.27 -3.33
N GLU A 90 7.48 10.28 -3.98
CA GLU A 90 8.16 11.54 -4.29
C GLU A 90 8.53 12.30 -3.01
N VAL A 91 7.62 12.35 -2.03
CA VAL A 91 7.90 12.94 -0.70
C VAL A 91 9.04 12.21 0.00
N GLU A 92 9.07 10.88 -0.07
CA GLU A 92 10.16 10.09 0.51
C GLU A 92 11.51 10.39 -0.14
N GLU A 93 11.58 10.46 -1.48
CA GLU A 93 12.82 10.81 -2.19
C GLU A 93 13.32 12.20 -1.79
N GLU A 94 12.43 13.19 -1.72
CA GLU A 94 12.75 14.55 -1.28
C GLU A 94 13.32 14.58 0.14
N GLU A 95 12.72 13.83 1.07
CA GLU A 95 13.17 13.77 2.46
C GLU A 95 14.50 13.02 2.60
N ILE A 96 14.73 11.95 1.82
CA ILE A 96 16.03 11.26 1.74
C ILE A 96 17.11 12.22 1.26
N ASP A 97 16.84 13.02 0.23
CA ASP A 97 17.80 13.98 -0.30
C ASP A 97 18.04 15.16 0.65
N ARG A 98 17.02 15.58 1.39
CA ARG A 98 17.16 16.56 2.49
C ARG A 98 18.06 16.00 3.60
N ALA A 99 17.82 14.77 4.05
CA ALA A 99 18.61 14.11 5.09
C ALA A 99 20.10 13.98 4.70
N LYS A 100 20.39 13.55 3.45
CA LYS A 100 21.75 13.53 2.89
C LYS A 100 22.42 14.90 2.94
N LYS A 101 21.71 15.98 2.56
CA LYS A 101 22.21 17.36 2.61
C LYS A 101 22.47 17.83 4.04
N GLU A 102 21.64 17.39 4.99
CA GLU A 102 21.75 17.72 6.41
C GLU A 102 22.74 16.82 7.18
N LYS A 103 23.33 15.81 6.53
CA LYS A 103 24.18 14.76 7.13
C LYS A 103 23.48 14.01 8.28
N ARG A 104 22.19 13.75 8.13
CA ARG A 104 21.36 13.00 9.07
C ARG A 104 20.86 11.72 8.44
#